data_AF-A0A1B9GKR3-F1
#
_entry.id   AF-A0A1B9GKR3-F1
#
_cell.length_a   1.000
_cell.length_b   1.000
_cell.length_c   1.000
_cell.angle_alpha   90.00
_cell.angle_beta   90.00
_cell.angle_gamma   90.00
#
_symmetry.space_group_name_H-M   'P 1'
#
loop_
_entity.id
_entity.type
_entity.pdbx_description
1 polymer ?
#
loop_
_entity_poly.entity_id
_entity_poly.type
_entity_poly.pdbx_seq_one_letter_code
_entity_poly.pdbx_strand_id
1 'polypeptide(L)'
;MASVKIFSLAVKTLAKPIANTIKAQAAQHETFKNICIGLAQRMHRTEARMRLGLLNTEAGQIKPLNDARAIQNGATTLAETFLFLVGAGLIVGESYRSSRKDTKRRDKVQDRLDSLEEEVKRLSDALRDSGALKDGLDQVIER
;
A
#
# COMPACT_ATOMS: atom_id res chain seq x y z
N MET A 1 0.30 1.80 -15.41
CA MET A 1 -0.13 3.09 -16.01
C MET A 1 -1.64 3.35 -15.90
N ALA A 2 -2.52 2.38 -16.16
CA ALA A 2 -3.98 2.58 -16.08
C ALA A 2 -4.50 2.84 -14.66
N SER A 3 -4.06 2.07 -13.66
CA SER A 3 -4.48 2.24 -12.26
C SER A 3 -4.14 3.61 -11.68
N VAL A 4 -2.91 4.10 -11.92
CA VAL A 4 -2.47 5.44 -11.49
C VAL A 4 -3.30 6.54 -12.15
N LYS A 5 -3.59 6.41 -13.45
CA LYS A 5 -4.43 7.37 -14.18
C LYS A 5 -5.86 7.40 -13.62
N ILE A 6 -6.48 6.24 -13.42
CA ILE A 6 -7.83 6.13 -12.85
C ILE A 6 -7.88 6.70 -11.43
N PHE A 7 -6.91 6.37 -10.59
CA PHE A 7 -6.82 6.89 -9.23
C PHE A 7 -6.67 8.42 -9.21
N SER A 8 -5.77 8.97 -10.03
CA SER A 8 -5.57 10.42 -10.12
C SER A 8 -6.83 11.15 -10.62
N LEU A 9 -7.61 10.50 -11.48
CA LEU A 9 -8.87 11.04 -11.99
C LEU A 9 -9.96 10.98 -10.92
N ALA A 10 -10.07 9.87 -10.19
CA ALA A 10 -11.01 9.72 -9.08
C ALA A 10 -10.75 10.74 -7.97
N VAL A 11 -9.48 10.96 -7.60
CA VAL A 11 -9.10 12.02 -6.65
C VAL A 11 -9.55 13.39 -7.16
N LYS A 12 -9.25 13.74 -8.42
CA LYS A 12 -9.68 15.03 -9.00
C LYS A 12 -11.19 15.20 -9.05
N THR A 13 -11.94 14.13 -9.33
CA THR A 13 -13.40 14.17 -9.47
C THR A 13 -14.11 14.21 -8.12
N LEU A 14 -13.56 13.55 -7.09
CA LEU A 14 -14.16 13.50 -5.75
C LEU A 14 -13.67 14.61 -4.82
N ALA A 15 -12.45 15.11 -5.00
CA ALA A 15 -11.91 16.18 -4.15
C ALA A 15 -12.72 17.48 -4.27
N LYS A 16 -13.19 17.83 -5.46
CA LYS A 16 -14.01 19.04 -5.69
C LYS A 16 -15.36 19.02 -4.96
N PRO A 17 -16.24 18.01 -5.13
CA PRO A 17 -17.52 17.97 -4.44
C PRO A 17 -17.33 17.89 -2.92
N ILE A 18 -16.36 17.11 -2.44
CA ILE A 18 -16.07 17.01 -1.00
C ILE A 18 -15.55 18.35 -0.45
N ALA A 19 -14.65 19.03 -1.15
CA ALA A 19 -14.20 20.36 -0.72
C ALA A 19 -15.34 21.38 -0.70
N ASN A 20 -16.28 21.30 -1.64
CA ASN A 20 -17.44 22.19 -1.68
C ASN A 20 -18.42 21.92 -0.52
N THR A 21 -18.64 20.67 -0.13
CA THR A 21 -19.47 20.35 1.04
C THR A 21 -18.79 20.78 2.34
N ILE A 22 -17.48 20.59 2.46
CA ILE A 22 -16.68 21.07 3.61
C ILE A 22 -16.75 22.59 3.72
N LYS A 23 -16.65 23.33 2.60
CA LYS A 23 -16.83 24.79 2.60
C LYS A 23 -18.22 25.21 3.05
N ALA A 24 -19.26 24.52 2.56
CA ALA A 24 -20.65 24.80 2.97
C ALA A 24 -20.85 24.58 4.47
N GLN A 25 -20.27 23.51 5.04
CA GLN A 25 -20.31 23.27 6.48
C GLN A 25 -19.48 24.27 7.29
N ALA A 26 -18.33 24.71 6.78
CA ALA A 26 -17.52 25.74 7.42
C ALA A 26 -18.21 27.12 7.44
N ALA A 27 -19.13 27.37 6.51
CA ALA A 27 -19.98 28.56 6.54
C ALA A 27 -21.09 28.47 7.59
N GLN A 28 -21.52 27.25 7.95
CA GLN A 28 -22.62 27.03 8.91
C GLN A 28 -22.13 26.82 10.35
N HIS A 29 -20.90 26.33 10.55
CA HIS A 29 -20.37 26.00 11.88
C HIS A 29 -19.01 26.67 12.15
N GLU A 30 -18.98 27.56 13.14
CA GLU A 30 -17.75 28.26 13.57
C GLU A 30 -16.68 27.31 14.13
N THR A 31 -17.08 26.28 14.88
CA THR A 31 -16.14 25.27 15.41
C THR A 31 -15.42 24.55 14.27
N PHE A 32 -16.16 24.21 13.22
CA PHE A 32 -15.63 23.51 12.05
C PHE A 32 -14.76 24.44 11.19
N LYS A 33 -15.14 25.71 11.06
CA LYS A 33 -14.31 26.77 10.47
C LYS A 33 -12.95 26.88 11.17
N ASN A 34 -12.93 26.92 12.50
CA ASN A 34 -11.69 27.00 13.27
C ASN A 34 -10.80 25.76 13.08
N ILE A 35 -11.38 24.57 12.97
CA ILE A 35 -10.64 23.34 12.63
C ILE A 35 -10.00 23.46 11.24
N CYS A 36 -10.76 23.91 10.24
CA CYS A 36 -10.25 24.09 8.88
C CYS A 36 -9.11 25.12 8.83
N ILE A 37 -9.26 26.25 9.51
CA ILE A 37 -8.23 27.30 9.60
C ILE A 37 -6.98 26.76 10.31
N GLY A 38 -7.15 26.09 11.45
CA GLY A 38 -6.04 25.51 12.20
C GLY A 38 -5.25 24.48 11.39
N LEU A 39 -5.94 23.61 10.65
CA LEU A 39 -5.31 22.64 9.76
C LEU A 39 -4.59 23.32 8.59
N ALA A 40 -5.23 24.29 7.94
CA ALA A 40 -4.62 25.04 6.84
C ALA A 40 -3.34 25.76 7.30
N GLN A 41 -3.38 26.40 8.46
CA GLN A 41 -2.23 27.10 9.03
C GLN A 41 -1.13 26.13 9.48
N ARG A 42 -1.48 24.99 10.11
CA ARG A 42 -0.51 23.96 10.49
C ARG A 42 0.19 23.40 9.27
N MET A 43 -0.54 23.07 8.22
CA MET A 43 0.04 22.54 6.99
C MET A 43 0.93 23.57 6.32
N HIS A 44 0.47 24.82 6.19
CA HIS A 44 1.26 25.91 5.61
C HIS A 44 2.56 26.18 6.40
N ARG A 45 2.51 26.10 7.74
CA ARG A 45 3.72 26.22 8.57
C ARG A 45 4.64 25.02 8.42
N THR A 46 4.09 23.82 8.31
CA THR A 46 4.89 22.58 8.14
C THR A 46 5.58 22.58 6.78
N GLU A 47 4.86 22.92 5.71
CA GLU A 47 5.41 23.06 4.35
C GLU A 47 6.50 24.13 4.29
N ALA A 48 6.25 25.31 4.87
CA ALA A 48 7.25 26.36 4.94
C ALA A 48 8.49 25.90 5.73
N ARG A 49 8.31 25.25 6.88
CA ARG A 49 9.43 24.74 7.69
C ARG A 49 10.23 23.66 6.97
N MET A 50 9.57 22.77 6.23
CA MET A 50 10.25 21.77 5.41
C MET A 50 11.05 22.44 4.28
N ARG A 51 10.46 23.40 3.56
CA ARG A 51 11.18 24.15 2.51
C ARG A 51 12.38 24.90 3.05
N LEU A 52 12.20 25.59 4.17
CA LEU A 52 13.26 26.37 4.81
C LEU A 52 14.37 25.47 5.37
N GLY A 53 14.02 24.29 5.91
CA GLY A 53 14.99 23.28 6.34
C GLY A 53 15.77 22.68 5.18
N LEU A 54 15.15 22.50 4.01
CA LEU A 54 15.84 22.03 2.80
C LEU A 54 16.75 23.10 2.18
N LEU A 55 16.34 24.37 2.22
CA LEU A 55 17.11 25.50 1.68
C LEU A 55 18.06 26.14 2.71
N ASN A 56 18.15 25.60 3.93
CA ASN A 56 18.92 26.14 5.07
C ASN A 56 18.77 27.67 5.24
N THR A 57 17.57 28.19 5.01
CA THR A 57 17.27 29.63 5.06
C THR A 57 16.51 29.94 6.34
N GLU A 58 16.88 31.03 7.02
CA GLU A 58 16.24 31.50 8.25
C GLU A 58 14.72 31.67 8.04
N ALA A 59 13.93 31.13 8.97
CA ALA A 59 12.48 31.11 8.87
C ALA A 59 11.89 32.50 9.13
N GLY A 60 11.72 33.29 8.07
CA GLY A 60 10.97 34.55 8.12
C GLY A 60 9.53 34.34 8.62
N GLN A 61 8.95 35.39 9.22
CA GLN A 61 7.61 35.38 9.80
C GLN A 61 6.55 35.00 8.75
N ILE A 62 5.99 33.79 8.88
CA ILE A 62 4.96 33.28 7.97
C ILE A 62 3.66 34.03 8.25
N LYS A 63 3.28 34.94 7.35
CA LYS A 63 2.05 35.73 7.45
C LYS A 63 0.83 34.79 7.45
N PRO A 64 -0.08 34.88 8.45
CA PRO A 64 -1.28 34.06 8.46
C PRO A 64 -2.15 34.39 7.25
N LEU A 65 -2.73 33.35 6.63
CA LEU A 65 -3.69 33.52 5.54
C LEU A 65 -4.98 34.19 6.04
N ASN A 66 -5.58 35.02 5.19
CA ASN A 66 -6.94 35.52 5.38
C ASN A 66 -7.90 34.32 5.56
N ASP A 67 -8.79 34.41 6.55
CA ASP A 67 -9.78 33.39 6.92
C ASP A 67 -10.48 32.74 5.72
N ALA A 68 -10.90 33.53 4.73
CA ALA A 68 -11.57 33.01 3.54
C ALA A 68 -10.67 32.05 2.72
N ARG A 69 -9.38 32.43 2.55
CA ARG A 69 -8.40 31.56 1.87
C ARG A 69 -8.00 30.38 2.75
N ALA A 70 -7.90 30.56 4.06
CA ALA A 70 -7.60 29.48 5.00
C ALA A 70 -8.69 28.40 4.98
N ILE A 71 -9.96 28.79 4.95
CA ILE A 71 -11.10 27.87 4.78
C ILE A 71 -11.01 27.15 3.43
N GLN A 72 -10.77 27.88 2.34
CA GLN A 72 -10.70 27.27 1.01
C GLN A 72 -9.60 26.22 0.90
N ASN A 73 -8.39 26.57 1.34
CA ASN A 73 -7.25 25.67 1.29
C ASN A 73 -7.42 24.51 2.28
N GLY A 74 -7.89 24.79 3.50
CA GLY A 74 -8.17 23.77 4.51
C GLY A 74 -9.21 22.76 4.03
N ALA A 75 -10.25 23.21 3.34
CA ALA A 75 -11.28 22.33 2.80
C ALA A 75 -10.77 21.41 1.70
N THR A 76 -9.97 21.93 0.76
CA THR A 76 -9.35 21.10 -0.29
C THR A 76 -8.39 20.07 0.31
N THR A 77 -7.53 20.49 1.25
CA THR A 77 -6.61 19.59 1.95
C THR A 77 -7.35 18.50 2.74
N LEU A 78 -8.42 18.85 3.45
CA LEU A 78 -9.23 17.89 4.19
C LEU A 78 -9.85 16.85 3.26
N ALA A 79 -10.40 17.29 2.13
CA ALA A 79 -10.98 16.39 1.13
C ALA A 79 -9.96 15.40 0.56
N GLU A 80 -8.77 15.90 0.18
CA GLU A 80 -7.69 15.07 -0.34
C GLU A 80 -7.14 14.10 0.71
N THR A 81 -6.95 14.56 1.95
CA THR A 81 -6.50 13.74 3.08
C THR A 81 -7.50 12.63 3.40
N PHE A 82 -8.79 12.94 3.38
CA PHE A 82 -9.85 11.95 3.58
C PHE A 82 -9.80 10.85 2.52
N LEU A 83 -9.74 11.22 1.23
CA LEU A 83 -9.66 10.26 0.12
C LEU A 83 -8.41 9.40 0.22
N PHE A 84 -7.27 10.01 0.57
CA PHE A 84 -6.02 9.29 0.76
C PHE A 84 -6.11 8.30 1.93
N LEU A 85 -6.66 8.71 3.07
CA LEU A 85 -6.85 7.83 4.24
C LEU A 85 -7.77 6.65 3.92
N VAL A 86 -8.87 6.87 3.21
CA VAL A 86 -9.76 5.79 2.79
C VAL A 86 -9.03 4.83 1.85
N GLY A 87 -8.31 5.34 0.85
CA GLY A 87 -7.54 4.51 -0.08
C GLY A 87 -6.42 3.73 0.61
N ALA A 88 -5.60 4.40 1.42
CA ALA A 88 -4.51 3.80 2.19
C ALA A 88 -5.05 2.78 3.20
N GLY A 89 -6.14 3.11 3.89
CA GLY A 89 -6.82 2.21 4.82
C GLY A 89 -7.34 0.95 4.15
N LEU A 90 -7.93 1.06 2.95
CA LEU A 90 -8.36 -0.10 2.16
C LEU A 90 -7.17 -0.99 1.76
N ILE A 91 -6.08 -0.38 1.28
CA ILE A 91 -4.87 -1.12 0.89
C ILE A 91 -4.25 -1.84 2.08
N VAL A 92 -4.09 -1.15 3.21
CA VAL A 92 -3.54 -1.74 4.45
C VAL A 92 -4.47 -2.82 4.99
N GLY A 93 -5.79 -2.58 4.98
CA GLY A 93 -6.79 -3.53 5.42
C GLY A 93 -6.81 -4.80 4.57
N GLU A 94 -6.72 -4.67 3.24
CA GLU A 94 -6.55 -5.83 2.35
C GLU A 94 -5.21 -6.51 2.54
N SER A 95 -4.11 -5.77 2.68
CA SER A 95 -2.77 -6.34 2.91
C SER A 95 -2.73 -7.17 4.19
N TYR A 96 -3.33 -6.66 5.27
CA TYR A 96 -3.47 -7.37 6.53
C TYR A 96 -4.30 -8.66 6.38
N ARG A 97 -5.43 -8.58 5.66
CA ARG A 97 -6.27 -9.76 5.38
C ARG A 97 -5.61 -10.75 4.42
N SER A 98 -4.86 -10.27 3.45
CA SER A 98 -4.21 -11.05 2.39
C SER A 98 -3.00 -11.82 2.91
N SER A 99 -2.24 -11.26 3.85
CA SER A 99 -1.10 -11.95 4.48
C SER A 99 -1.47 -13.33 5.03
N ARG A 100 -2.68 -13.48 5.60
CA ARG A 100 -3.17 -14.76 6.12
C ARG A 100 -3.46 -15.81 5.02
N LYS A 101 -3.78 -15.37 3.80
CA LYS A 101 -3.99 -16.25 2.65
C LYS A 101 -2.68 -16.64 2.00
N ASP A 102 -1.70 -15.74 1.95
CA ASP A 102 -0.39 -16.01 1.37
C ASP A 102 0.41 -17.04 2.19
N THR A 103 0.37 -16.98 3.53
CA THR A 103 1.00 -18.02 4.37
C THR A 103 0.43 -19.40 4.08
N LYS A 104 -0.90 -19.55 4.08
CA LYS A 104 -1.55 -20.85 3.75
C LYS A 104 -1.25 -21.34 2.34
N ARG A 105 -1.06 -20.41 1.39
CA ARG A 105 -0.68 -20.76 0.01
C ARG A 105 0.76 -21.26 -0.04
N ARG A 106 1.67 -20.61 0.70
CA ARG A 106 3.07 -21.03 0.83
C ARG A 106 3.17 -22.41 1.49
N ASP A 107 2.46 -22.64 2.58
CA ASP A 107 2.45 -23.93 3.27
C ASP A 107 2.01 -25.07 2.32
N LYS A 108 0.90 -24.87 1.59
CA LYS A 108 0.43 -25.86 0.60
C LYS A 108 1.39 -26.10 -0.57
N VAL A 109 2.17 -25.10 -0.95
CA VAL A 109 3.18 -25.25 -2.01
C VAL A 109 4.36 -26.04 -1.47
N GLN A 110 4.78 -25.77 -0.23
CA GLN A 110 5.83 -26.52 0.47
C GLN A 110 5.45 -28.00 0.58
N ASP A 111 4.25 -28.32 1.09
CA ASP A 111 3.77 -29.71 1.21
C ASP A 111 3.82 -30.47 -0.12
N ARG A 112 3.49 -29.79 -1.23
CA ARG A 112 3.54 -30.37 -2.57
C ARG A 112 4.97 -30.60 -3.04
N LEU A 113 5.88 -29.67 -2.78
CA LEU A 113 7.29 -29.84 -3.12
C LEU A 113 7.89 -31.04 -2.38
N ASP A 114 7.63 -31.13 -1.08
CA ASP A 114 8.12 -32.24 -0.25
C ASP A 114 7.58 -33.59 -0.76
N SER A 115 6.30 -33.68 -1.12
CA SER A 115 5.72 -34.90 -1.69
C SER A 115 6.34 -35.28 -3.05
N LEU A 116 6.61 -34.28 -3.91
CA LEU A 116 7.22 -34.52 -5.22
C LEU A 116 8.67 -34.97 -5.07
N GLU A 117 9.43 -34.40 -4.14
CA GLU A 117 10.80 -34.84 -3.83
C GLU A 117 10.83 -36.29 -3.36
N GLU A 118 9.87 -36.69 -2.49
CA GLU A 118 9.77 -38.05 -2.00
C GLU A 118 9.42 -39.05 -3.12
N GLU A 119 8.49 -38.69 -4.02
CA GLU A 119 8.15 -39.50 -5.19
C GLU A 119 9.33 -39.64 -6.17
N VAL A 120 10.05 -38.55 -6.46
CA VAL A 120 11.24 -38.57 -7.31
C VAL A 120 12.33 -39.45 -6.71
N LYS A 121 12.56 -39.34 -5.40
CA LYS A 121 13.55 -40.16 -4.69
C LYS A 121 13.18 -41.64 -4.74
N ARG A 122 11.91 -41.97 -4.48
CA ARG A 122 11.40 -43.34 -4.56
C ARG A 122 11.56 -43.92 -5.97
N LEU A 123 11.28 -43.15 -7.01
CA LEU A 123 11.44 -43.59 -8.40
C LEU A 123 12.92 -43.79 -8.77
N SER A 124 13.79 -42.88 -8.32
CA SER A 124 15.24 -42.99 -8.49
C SER A 124 15.79 -44.25 -7.81
N ASP A 125 15.35 -44.55 -6.58
CA ASP A 125 15.76 -45.75 -5.84
C ASP A 125 15.27 -47.03 -6.53
N ALA A 126 14.04 -47.06 -7.03
CA ALA A 126 13.51 -48.20 -7.78
C ALA A 126 14.25 -48.45 -9.11
N LEU A 127 14.66 -47.39 -9.82
CA LEU A 127 15.50 -47.50 -11.02
C LEU A 127 16.90 -48.03 -10.69
N ARG A 128 17.49 -47.56 -9.58
CA ARG A 128 18.79 -48.04 -9.11
C ARG A 128 18.75 -49.51 -8.72
N ASP A 129 17.72 -49.96 -8.01
CA ASP A 129 17.53 -51.37 -7.66
C ASP A 129 17.33 -52.24 -8.91
N SER A 130 16.55 -51.76 -9.89
CA SER A 130 16.37 -52.45 -11.16
C SER A 130 17.67 -52.57 -11.97
N GLY A 131 18.52 -51.53 -11.94
CA GLY A 131 19.86 -51.55 -12.54
C GLY A 131 20.79 -52.55 -11.86
N ALA A 132 20.83 -52.55 -10.53
CA ALA A 132 21.65 -53.49 -9.77
C ALA A 132 21.25 -54.97 -9.99
N LEU A 133 19.94 -55.23 -10.15
CA LEU A 133 19.45 -56.57 -10.49
C LEU A 133 19.90 -57.01 -11.88
N LYS A 134 19.89 -56.09 -12.85
CA LYS A 134 20.31 -56.36 -14.22
C LYS A 134 21.81 -56.68 -14.29
N ASP A 135 22.65 -55.88 -13.62
CA ASP A 135 24.10 -56.10 -13.57
C ASP A 135 24.44 -57.46 -12.90
N GLY A 136 23.67 -57.86 -11.89
CA GLY A 136 23.81 -59.17 -11.26
C GLY A 136 23.42 -60.33 -12.17
N LEU A 137 22.39 -60.15 -13.00
CA LEU A 137 21.96 -61.17 -13.97
C LEU A 137 22.98 -61.33 -15.11
N ASP A 138 23.55 -60.22 -15.60
CA ASP A 138 24.57 -60.24 -16.65
C ASP A 138 25.84 -60.99 -16.19
N GLN A 139 26.25 -60.82 -14.94
CA GLN A 139 27.40 -61.58 -14.36
C GLN A 139 27.14 -63.09 -14.23
N VAL A 140 25.89 -63.51 -14.05
CA VAL A 140 25.52 -64.93 -13.95
C VAL A 140 25.41 -65.57 -15.33
N ILE A 141 24.98 -64.81 -16.34
CA ILE A 141 24.91 -65.28 -17.74
C ILE A 141 26.30 -65.39 -18.37
N GLU A 142 27.26 -64.55 -17.96
CA GLU A 142 28.64 -64.56 -18.48
C GLU A 142 29.56 -65.62 -17.82
N ARG A 143 29.05 -66.38 -16.83
CA ARG A 143 29.74 -67.53 -16.21
C ARG A 143 29.24 -68.86 -16.72
#